data_AF-A0A813H069-F1
#
_entry.id   AF-A0A813H069-F1
#
_cell.length_a   1.000
_cell.length_b   1.000
_cell.length_c   1.000
_cell.angle_alpha   90.00
_cell.angle_beta   90.00
_cell.angle_gamma   90.00
#
_symmetry.space_group_name_H-M   'P 1'
#
loop_
_entity.id
_entity.type
_entity.pdbx_description
1 polymer ?
#
loop_
_entity_poly.entity_id
_entity_poly.type
_entity_poly.pdbx_seq_one_letter_code
_entity_poly.pdbx_strand_id
1 'polypeptide(L)'
;MMRGLAQSVARYGHADHQAFRPRSFSRLAFTMPGQTSPTAPVVASSAFAAPSADLIGGVVVGEAASIWYQCVLRADVARISVGRGSNVQDGTVIHVASSGLKGNEKPTLIGENCTIGHQALLHACTLEDRAFVGMQACIMDDAVLQSDSMVAAGSLVTPGKVVRSGELWGGRPAKRMRLLTDDEVAFILKSAEFYQELAAKHRHAMS
;
A
#
# COMPACT_ATOMS: atom_id res chain seq x y z
N MET A 1 30.19 -57.07 -2.99
CA MET A 1 28.75 -56.81 -3.16
C MET A 1 28.27 -55.42 -2.67
N MET A 2 29.13 -54.56 -2.09
CA MET A 2 28.76 -53.19 -1.65
C MET A 2 29.57 -52.06 -2.35
N ARG A 3 29.74 -52.14 -3.67
CA ARG A 3 30.23 -51.00 -4.48
C ARG A 3 29.38 -50.69 -5.72
N GLY A 4 28.48 -51.60 -6.13
CA GLY A 4 27.59 -51.40 -7.28
C GLY A 4 26.30 -50.62 -6.98
N LEU A 5 25.80 -50.65 -5.73
CA LEU A 5 24.58 -49.93 -5.36
C LEU A 5 24.79 -48.41 -5.24
N ALA A 6 26.00 -47.95 -4.92
CA ALA A 6 26.29 -46.52 -4.80
C ALA A 6 26.29 -45.78 -6.15
N GLN A 7 26.62 -46.46 -7.25
CA GLN A 7 26.61 -45.88 -8.60
C GLN A 7 25.24 -45.91 -9.29
N SER A 8 24.28 -46.71 -8.79
CA SER A 8 22.93 -46.76 -9.35
C SER A 8 22.02 -45.65 -8.82
N VAL A 9 22.30 -45.11 -7.64
CA VAL A 9 21.52 -43.99 -7.05
C VAL A 9 21.95 -42.64 -7.65
N ALA A 10 23.19 -42.52 -8.14
CA ALA A 10 23.71 -41.29 -8.74
C ALA A 10 23.11 -40.95 -10.13
N ARG A 11 22.45 -41.91 -10.81
CA ARG A 11 21.87 -41.67 -12.14
C ARG A 11 20.41 -41.24 -12.14
N TYR A 12 19.75 -41.26 -10.97
CA TYR A 12 18.35 -40.80 -10.80
C TYR A 12 18.24 -39.40 -10.19
N GLY A 13 19.36 -38.66 -10.06
CA GLY A 13 19.41 -37.32 -9.46
C GLY A 13 19.64 -36.17 -10.45
N HIS A 14 19.52 -36.41 -11.75
CA HIS A 14 19.55 -35.37 -12.79
C HIS A 14 18.15 -35.18 -13.38
N ALA A 15 17.18 -34.86 -12.52
CA ALA A 15 16.13 -33.97 -12.99
C ALA A 15 16.77 -32.59 -13.14
N ASP A 16 16.59 -31.95 -14.28
CA ASP A 16 16.91 -30.55 -14.49
C ASP A 16 16.37 -29.73 -13.31
N HIS A 17 17.23 -29.42 -12.35
CA HIS A 17 17.01 -28.33 -11.42
C HIS A 17 17.16 -27.06 -12.25
N GLN A 18 16.17 -26.77 -13.11
CA GLN A 18 15.81 -25.39 -13.36
C GLN A 18 15.64 -24.81 -11.97
N ALA A 19 16.62 -24.02 -11.54
CA ALA A 19 16.57 -23.33 -10.28
C ALA A 19 15.18 -22.71 -10.20
N PHE A 20 14.39 -23.11 -9.19
CA PHE A 20 13.17 -22.40 -8.86
C PHE A 20 13.64 -20.99 -8.56
N ARG A 21 13.59 -20.12 -9.56
CA ARG A 21 13.78 -18.70 -9.43
C ARG A 21 12.39 -18.22 -9.07
N PRO A 22 12.06 -18.05 -7.77
CA PRO A 22 10.82 -17.40 -7.42
C PRO A 22 10.84 -16.07 -8.19
N ARG A 23 9.88 -15.89 -9.10
CA ARG A 23 9.71 -14.58 -9.72
C ARG A 23 9.38 -13.65 -8.58
N SER A 24 10.27 -12.68 -8.30
CA SER A 24 9.94 -11.57 -7.41
C SER A 24 8.77 -10.84 -8.08
N PHE A 25 7.57 -10.99 -7.51
CA PHE A 25 6.35 -10.33 -8.01
C PHE A 25 6.22 -8.88 -7.52
N SER A 26 7.32 -8.28 -7.06
CA SER A 26 7.31 -6.94 -6.45
C SER A 26 6.65 -5.87 -7.33
N ARG A 27 6.68 -6.05 -8.67
CA ARG A 27 5.94 -5.22 -9.62
C ARG A 27 5.36 -6.07 -10.75
N LEU A 28 4.04 -6.19 -10.79
CA LEU A 28 3.32 -6.98 -11.78
C LEU A 28 2.44 -6.09 -12.65
N ALA A 29 2.67 -6.11 -13.96
CA ALA A 29 1.74 -5.53 -14.92
C ALA A 29 0.47 -6.41 -15.03
N PHE A 30 -0.70 -5.79 -15.07
CA PHE A 30 -1.99 -6.49 -15.09
C PHE A 30 -2.95 -5.85 -16.10
N THR A 31 -3.69 -6.68 -16.84
CA THR A 31 -4.72 -6.20 -17.77
C THR A 31 -6.03 -6.02 -17.01
N MET A 32 -6.38 -4.78 -16.73
CA MET A 32 -7.60 -4.43 -16.00
C MET A 32 -8.86 -4.76 -16.82
N PRO A 33 -10.01 -5.02 -16.17
CA PRO A 33 -11.29 -5.15 -16.87
C PRO A 33 -11.55 -3.97 -17.81
N GLY A 34 -11.93 -4.26 -19.05
CA GLY A 34 -12.20 -3.25 -20.07
C GLY A 34 -10.96 -2.66 -20.77
N GLN A 35 -9.74 -3.07 -20.40
CA GLN A 35 -8.51 -2.68 -21.10
C GLN A 35 -7.98 -3.81 -22.00
N THR A 36 -7.29 -3.44 -23.08
CA THR A 36 -6.69 -4.38 -24.05
C THR A 36 -5.19 -4.58 -23.85
N SER A 37 -4.55 -3.73 -23.05
CA SER A 37 -3.12 -3.79 -22.73
C SER A 37 -2.90 -3.85 -21.22
N PRO A 38 -1.84 -4.52 -20.75
CA PRO A 38 -1.51 -4.53 -19.33
C PRO A 38 -1.07 -3.14 -18.85
N THR A 39 -1.52 -2.74 -17.67
CA THR A 39 -1.05 -1.56 -16.96
C THR A 39 0.01 -1.97 -15.95
N ALA A 40 1.18 -1.33 -15.99
CA ALA A 40 2.29 -1.57 -15.07
C ALA A 40 2.35 -0.51 -13.96
N PRO A 41 2.82 -0.87 -12.75
CA PRO A 41 3.07 0.10 -11.70
C PRO A 41 4.08 1.18 -12.14
N VAL A 42 3.77 2.44 -11.85
CA VAL A 42 4.65 3.59 -12.08
C VAL A 42 5.14 4.11 -10.73
N VAL A 43 6.45 4.10 -10.52
CA VAL A 43 7.08 4.55 -9.27
C VAL A 43 8.09 5.64 -9.59
N ALA A 44 7.94 6.83 -8.99
CA ALA A 44 8.88 7.92 -9.18
C ALA A 44 10.30 7.52 -8.75
N SER A 45 11.31 8.07 -9.41
CA SER A 45 12.73 7.75 -9.15
C SER A 45 13.20 8.14 -7.74
N SER A 46 12.55 9.14 -7.14
CA SER A 46 12.78 9.58 -5.76
C SER A 46 12.01 8.77 -4.72
N ALA A 47 11.02 7.97 -5.14
CA ALA A 47 10.23 7.16 -4.23
C ALA A 47 10.98 5.90 -3.78
N PHE A 48 10.59 5.39 -2.62
CA PHE A 48 11.04 4.10 -2.12
C PHE A 48 9.90 3.09 -2.22
N ALA A 49 10.18 1.92 -2.79
CA ALA A 49 9.31 0.75 -2.68
C ALA A 49 10.16 -0.42 -2.23
N ALA A 50 9.82 -0.99 -1.08
CA ALA A 50 10.54 -2.11 -0.50
C ALA A 50 10.56 -3.31 -1.46
N PRO A 51 11.66 -4.09 -1.53
CA PRO A 51 11.73 -5.28 -2.39
C PRO A 51 10.68 -6.35 -2.07
N SER A 52 10.11 -6.32 -0.86
CA SER A 52 9.05 -7.22 -0.42
C SER A 52 7.63 -6.63 -0.54
N ALA A 53 7.48 -5.44 -1.11
CA ALA A 53 6.16 -4.89 -1.41
C ALA A 53 5.69 -5.38 -2.78
N ASP A 54 4.44 -5.82 -2.87
CA ASP A 54 3.80 -6.24 -4.12
C ASP A 54 2.94 -5.10 -4.67
N LEU A 55 3.33 -4.56 -5.83
CA LEU A 55 2.58 -3.54 -6.57
C LEU A 55 2.02 -4.17 -7.85
N ILE A 56 0.70 -4.21 -7.98
CA ILE A 56 0.03 -4.95 -9.05
C ILE A 56 -0.92 -4.03 -9.82
N GLY A 57 -0.78 -3.98 -11.14
CA GLY A 57 -1.68 -3.26 -12.03
C GLY A 57 -1.50 -1.74 -12.02
N GLY A 58 -2.60 -1.00 -12.00
CA GLY A 58 -2.67 0.46 -12.10
C GLY A 58 -2.25 1.22 -10.85
N VAL A 59 -1.05 0.95 -10.31
CA VAL A 59 -0.48 1.63 -9.15
C VAL A 59 0.41 2.79 -9.60
N VAL A 60 0.21 3.97 -9.02
CA VAL A 60 1.08 5.15 -9.22
C VAL A 60 1.61 5.61 -7.86
N VAL A 61 2.93 5.71 -7.74
CA VAL A 61 3.63 6.18 -6.53
C VAL A 61 4.39 7.46 -6.86
N GLY A 62 3.99 8.56 -6.22
CA GLY A 62 4.54 9.90 -6.41
C GLY A 62 5.94 10.09 -5.83
N GLU A 63 6.53 11.25 -6.09
CA GLU A 63 7.87 11.62 -5.64
C GLU A 63 8.01 11.55 -4.12
N ALA A 64 9.19 11.13 -3.64
CA ALA A 64 9.51 10.99 -2.21
C ALA A 64 8.52 10.12 -1.39
N ALA A 65 7.52 9.51 -2.02
CA ALA A 65 6.60 8.62 -1.34
C ALA A 65 7.30 7.29 -1.00
N SER A 66 6.77 6.56 -0.02
CA SER A 66 7.38 5.32 0.44
C SER A 66 6.37 4.20 0.64
N ILE A 67 6.65 3.04 0.05
CA ILE A 67 5.93 1.78 0.26
C ILE A 67 6.84 0.84 1.03
N TRP A 68 6.50 0.57 2.29
CA TRP A 68 7.33 -0.16 3.23
C TRP A 68 7.15 -1.68 3.09
N TYR A 69 7.87 -2.44 3.91
CA TYR A 69 8.02 -3.88 3.72
C TYR A 69 6.69 -4.62 3.82
N GLN A 70 6.52 -5.67 3.02
CA GLN A 70 5.35 -6.56 3.05
C GLN A 70 4.01 -5.86 2.74
N CYS A 71 4.03 -4.67 2.12
CA CYS A 71 2.80 -4.02 1.66
C CYS A 71 2.26 -4.69 0.40
N VAL A 72 0.93 -4.70 0.25
CA VAL A 72 0.27 -5.14 -0.98
C VAL A 72 -0.61 -4.01 -1.51
N LEU A 73 -0.25 -3.49 -2.69
CA LEU A 73 -1.03 -2.52 -3.43
C LEU A 73 -1.56 -3.20 -4.69
N ARG A 74 -2.82 -3.63 -4.66
CA ARG A 74 -3.44 -4.37 -5.77
C ARG A 74 -4.49 -3.52 -6.47
N ALA A 75 -4.10 -2.95 -7.60
CA ALA A 75 -4.91 -2.10 -8.47
C ALA A 75 -5.28 -2.87 -9.74
N ASP A 76 -6.09 -3.92 -9.60
CA ASP A 76 -6.48 -4.83 -10.70
C ASP A 76 -7.85 -4.55 -11.30
N VAL A 77 -8.72 -3.82 -10.59
CA VAL A 77 -10.06 -3.41 -11.09
C VAL A 77 -10.30 -1.90 -11.14
N ALA A 78 -9.43 -1.11 -10.52
CA ALA A 78 -9.36 0.35 -10.60
C ALA A 78 -7.95 0.81 -10.18
N ARG A 79 -7.61 2.09 -10.38
CA ARG A 79 -6.28 2.61 -10.04
C ARG A 79 -6.06 2.82 -8.53
N ILE A 80 -4.81 2.69 -8.10
CA ILE A 80 -4.32 3.18 -6.80
C ILE A 80 -3.35 4.32 -7.07
N SER A 81 -3.51 5.45 -6.38
CA SER A 81 -2.56 6.56 -6.44
C SER A 81 -2.07 6.93 -5.05
N VAL A 82 -0.76 7.02 -4.89
CA VAL A 82 -0.07 7.48 -3.67
C VAL A 82 0.63 8.80 -3.99
N GLY A 83 0.17 9.89 -3.38
CA GLY A 83 0.69 11.23 -3.60
C GLY A 83 2.11 11.45 -3.06
N ARG A 84 2.68 12.61 -3.40
CA ARG A 84 4.05 13.01 -3.06
C ARG A 84 4.26 12.96 -1.54
N GLY A 85 5.39 12.42 -1.10
CA GLY A 85 5.81 12.40 0.31
C GLY A 85 4.96 11.52 1.24
N SER A 86 3.94 10.83 0.72
CA SER A 86 3.10 9.93 1.52
C SER A 86 3.82 8.62 1.85
N ASN A 87 3.53 8.04 3.01
CA ASN A 87 4.12 6.78 3.44
C ASN A 87 3.05 5.71 3.72
N VAL A 88 3.26 4.51 3.17
CA VAL A 88 2.44 3.32 3.35
C VAL A 88 3.26 2.29 4.11
N GLN A 89 3.01 2.20 5.41
CA GLN A 89 3.86 1.48 6.35
C GLN A 89 3.62 -0.03 6.32
N ASP A 90 4.53 -0.77 6.96
CA ASP A 90 4.71 -2.22 6.83
C ASP A 90 3.42 -3.03 6.94
N GLY A 91 3.27 -4.02 6.05
CA GLY A 91 2.13 -4.93 6.05
C GLY A 91 0.78 -4.31 5.65
N THR A 92 0.75 -3.05 5.22
CA THR A 92 -0.49 -2.40 4.79
C THR A 92 -1.01 -3.00 3.49
N VAL A 93 -2.34 -3.19 3.41
CA VAL A 93 -3.02 -3.65 2.21
C VAL A 93 -3.87 -2.52 1.65
N ILE A 94 -3.69 -2.23 0.37
CA ILE A 94 -4.48 -1.25 -0.38
C ILE A 94 -5.11 -1.97 -1.56
N HIS A 95 -6.44 -1.89 -1.61
CA HIS A 95 -7.24 -2.48 -2.67
C HIS A 95 -8.29 -1.49 -3.15
N VAL A 96 -8.96 -1.85 -4.23
CA VAL A 96 -9.93 -1.03 -4.95
C VAL A 96 -11.23 -1.81 -5.13
N ALA A 97 -12.27 -1.13 -5.58
CA ALA A 97 -13.55 -1.77 -5.88
C ALA A 97 -14.04 -1.39 -7.27
N SER A 98 -15.06 -2.10 -7.72
CA SER A 98 -15.86 -1.76 -8.90
C SER A 98 -17.32 -2.03 -8.57
N SER A 99 -18.22 -1.13 -8.98
CA SER A 99 -19.66 -1.29 -8.72
C SER A 99 -20.39 -1.98 -9.87
N GLY A 100 -20.41 -3.31 -9.90
CA GLY A 100 -21.22 -4.12 -10.83
C GLY A 100 -20.47 -4.65 -12.08
N LEU A 101 -21.15 -5.44 -12.90
CA LEU A 101 -20.58 -6.14 -14.08
C LEU A 101 -20.08 -5.21 -15.21
N LYS A 102 -20.52 -3.95 -15.21
CA LYS A 102 -20.05 -2.85 -16.09
C LYS A 102 -19.47 -1.68 -15.28
N GLY A 103 -19.11 -1.94 -14.02
CA GLY A 103 -19.16 -0.99 -12.93
C GLY A 103 -18.15 0.14 -12.99
N ASN A 104 -18.61 1.33 -12.59
CA ASN A 104 -17.76 2.48 -12.35
C ASN A 104 -16.60 2.08 -11.41
N GLU A 105 -15.39 2.38 -11.85
CA GLU A 105 -14.17 2.19 -11.08
C GLU A 105 -14.27 2.96 -9.76
N LYS A 106 -13.94 2.30 -8.65
CA LYS A 106 -13.78 2.94 -7.34
C LYS A 106 -12.32 2.86 -6.92
N PRO A 107 -11.50 3.86 -7.31
CA PRO A 107 -10.09 3.87 -7.02
C PRO A 107 -9.84 4.10 -5.52
N THR A 108 -8.60 3.83 -5.10
CA THR A 108 -8.07 4.33 -3.82
C THR A 108 -7.10 5.45 -4.11
N LEU A 109 -7.42 6.65 -3.64
CA LEU A 109 -6.68 7.87 -3.90
C LEU A 109 -6.10 8.39 -2.60
N ILE A 110 -4.78 8.52 -2.54
CA ILE A 110 -4.06 9.03 -1.38
C ILE A 110 -3.34 10.30 -1.82
N GLY A 111 -3.64 11.41 -1.13
CA GLY A 111 -3.05 12.72 -1.35
C GLY A 111 -1.58 12.80 -0.93
N GLU A 112 -1.10 14.01 -0.78
CA GLU A 112 0.28 14.32 -0.42
C GLU A 112 0.52 14.26 1.09
N ASN A 113 1.71 13.84 1.49
CA ASN A 113 2.17 13.81 2.88
C ASN A 113 1.21 13.08 3.85
N CYS A 114 0.51 12.07 3.35
CA CYS A 114 -0.31 11.18 4.17
C CYS A 114 0.57 10.15 4.87
N THR A 115 0.15 9.76 6.07
CA THR A 115 0.77 8.67 6.83
C THR A 115 -0.22 7.55 7.01
N ILE A 116 0.07 6.39 6.43
CA ILE A 116 -0.74 5.18 6.52
C ILE A 116 0.01 4.17 7.37
N GLY A 117 -0.47 4.01 8.61
CA GLY A 117 0.16 3.23 9.64
C GLY A 117 0.22 1.73 9.33
N HIS A 118 1.15 1.03 10.00
CA HIS A 118 1.40 -0.40 9.82
C HIS A 118 0.11 -1.24 9.82
N GLN A 119 0.04 -2.21 8.91
CA GLN A 119 -1.07 -3.16 8.80
C GLN A 119 -2.45 -2.50 8.65
N ALA A 120 -2.52 -1.30 8.09
CA ALA A 120 -3.79 -0.70 7.73
C ALA A 120 -4.44 -1.45 6.54
N LEU A 121 -5.76 -1.31 6.41
CA LEU A 121 -6.51 -1.75 5.24
C LEU A 121 -7.21 -0.54 4.63
N LEU A 122 -6.87 -0.21 3.39
CA LEU A 122 -7.56 0.82 2.60
C LEU A 122 -8.28 0.15 1.44
N HIS A 123 -9.58 0.40 1.33
CA HIS A 123 -10.41 -0.20 0.30
C HIS A 123 -11.30 0.86 -0.37
N ALA A 124 -11.03 1.16 -1.64
CA ALA A 124 -11.83 2.05 -2.48
C ALA A 124 -12.18 3.41 -1.82
N CYS A 125 -11.20 4.07 -1.22
CA CYS A 125 -11.39 5.28 -0.42
C CYS A 125 -10.55 6.47 -0.91
N THR A 126 -10.86 7.67 -0.41
CA THR A 126 -10.10 8.88 -0.70
C THR A 126 -9.50 9.45 0.58
N LEU A 127 -8.19 9.62 0.59
CA LEU A 127 -7.46 10.35 1.61
C LEU A 127 -6.95 11.63 0.95
N GLU A 128 -7.41 12.78 1.42
CA GLU A 128 -6.86 14.07 1.03
C GLU A 128 -5.47 14.30 1.68
N ASP A 129 -4.84 15.42 1.36
CA ASP A 129 -3.47 15.73 1.79
C ASP A 129 -3.33 15.78 3.31
N ARG A 130 -2.24 15.24 3.84
CA ARG A 130 -1.96 15.21 5.29
C ARG A 130 -3.10 14.51 6.06
N ALA A 131 -3.66 13.44 5.50
CA ALA A 131 -4.49 12.52 6.27
C ALA A 131 -3.60 11.53 7.04
N PHE A 132 -4.00 11.21 8.27
CA PHE A 132 -3.31 10.24 9.12
C PHE A 132 -4.20 9.02 9.42
N VAL A 133 -3.74 7.84 9.02
CA VAL A 133 -4.39 6.56 9.32
C VAL A 133 -3.51 5.81 10.32
N GLY A 134 -4.01 5.60 11.53
CA GLY A 134 -3.31 4.85 12.56
C GLY A 134 -3.11 3.38 12.19
N MET A 135 -2.12 2.76 12.81
CA MET A 135 -1.81 1.33 12.63
C MET A 135 -3.07 0.45 12.81
N GLN A 136 -3.20 -0.59 11.99
CA GLN A 136 -4.33 -1.55 12.01
C GLN A 136 -5.72 -0.92 11.80
N ALA A 137 -5.81 0.34 11.37
CA ALA A 137 -7.09 0.93 11.00
C ALA A 137 -7.57 0.42 9.63
N CYS A 138 -8.89 0.38 9.46
CA CYS A 138 -9.56 -0.06 8.25
C CYS A 138 -10.45 1.06 7.72
N ILE A 139 -10.20 1.47 6.47
CA ILE A 139 -10.92 2.52 5.75
C ILE A 139 -11.66 1.88 4.58
N MET A 140 -12.99 1.90 4.64
CA MET A 140 -13.85 1.19 3.69
C MET A 140 -14.34 2.08 2.54
N ASP A 141 -15.04 1.44 1.61
CA ASP A 141 -15.51 1.98 0.33
C ASP A 141 -16.16 3.36 0.45
N ASP A 142 -15.81 4.25 -0.47
CA ASP A 142 -16.32 5.61 -0.59
C ASP A 142 -16.11 6.48 0.67
N ALA A 143 -15.32 6.02 1.65
CA ALA A 143 -14.94 6.85 2.78
C ALA A 143 -13.96 7.93 2.32
N VAL A 144 -14.09 9.11 2.92
CA VAL A 144 -13.24 10.27 2.67
C VAL A 144 -12.59 10.71 3.97
N LEU A 145 -11.26 10.73 4.01
CA LEU A 145 -10.50 11.42 5.05
C LEU A 145 -10.08 12.76 4.48
N GLN A 146 -10.62 13.84 5.04
CA GLN A 146 -10.25 15.18 4.60
C GLN A 146 -8.85 15.56 5.08
N SER A 147 -8.34 16.68 4.55
CA SER A 147 -6.99 17.14 4.86
C SER A 147 -6.84 17.40 6.35
N ASP A 148 -5.68 17.07 6.93
CA ASP A 148 -5.39 17.24 8.37
C ASP A 148 -6.39 16.50 9.28
N SER A 149 -6.90 15.34 8.84
CA SER A 149 -7.75 14.46 9.65
C SER A 149 -6.98 13.24 10.17
N MET A 150 -7.45 12.65 11.28
CA MET A 150 -6.80 11.51 11.90
C MET A 150 -7.79 10.39 12.25
N VAL A 151 -7.41 9.17 11.91
CA VAL A 151 -8.08 7.94 12.36
C VAL A 151 -7.16 7.20 13.34
N ALA A 152 -7.65 6.96 14.55
CA ALA A 152 -6.91 6.26 15.60
C ALA A 152 -6.62 4.80 15.22
N ALA A 153 -5.58 4.23 15.83
CA ALA A 153 -5.20 2.83 15.64
C ALA A 153 -6.37 1.84 15.86
N GLY A 154 -6.41 0.78 15.06
CA GLY A 154 -7.43 -0.29 15.15
C GLY A 154 -8.85 0.12 14.72
N SER A 155 -9.09 1.36 14.33
CA SER A 155 -10.43 1.87 14.03
C SER A 155 -11.00 1.33 12.72
N LEU A 156 -12.33 1.32 12.59
CA LEU A 156 -13.04 0.92 11.36
C LEU A 156 -13.91 2.06 10.86
N VAL A 157 -13.45 2.79 9.84
CA VAL A 157 -14.26 3.78 9.13
C VAL A 157 -15.14 3.02 8.14
N THR A 158 -16.43 2.93 8.44
CA THR A 158 -17.43 2.24 7.60
C THR A 158 -17.66 2.98 6.28
N PRO A 159 -18.24 2.31 5.25
CA PRO A 159 -18.43 2.91 3.94
C PRO A 159 -19.14 4.28 3.93
N GLY A 160 -18.74 5.15 3.01
CA GLY A 160 -19.35 6.46 2.75
C GLY A 160 -19.20 7.50 3.87
N LYS A 161 -18.39 7.22 4.90
CA LYS A 161 -18.14 8.18 6.00
C LYS A 161 -17.13 9.24 5.58
N VAL A 162 -17.33 10.45 6.11
CA VAL A 162 -16.39 11.56 5.95
C VAL A 162 -15.79 11.88 7.32
N VAL A 163 -14.48 11.68 7.45
CA VAL A 163 -13.67 12.15 8.58
C VAL A 163 -13.24 13.57 8.25
N ARG A 164 -13.77 14.57 8.97
CA ARG A 164 -13.55 15.96 8.58
C ARG A 164 -12.17 16.46 8.99
N SER A 165 -11.72 17.53 8.33
CA SER A 165 -10.46 18.20 8.66
C SER A 165 -10.39 18.59 10.13
N GLY A 166 -9.24 18.33 10.75
CA GLY A 166 -9.01 18.61 12.17
C GLY A 166 -9.75 17.67 13.14
N GLU A 167 -10.41 16.61 12.67
CA GLU A 167 -11.09 15.65 13.54
C GLU A 167 -10.24 14.39 13.80
N LEU A 168 -10.29 13.93 15.05
CA LEU A 168 -9.85 12.60 15.44
C LEU A 168 -11.05 11.66 15.51
N TRP A 169 -11.00 10.57 14.73
CA TRP A 169 -11.99 9.51 14.77
C TRP A 169 -11.40 8.22 15.35
N GLY A 170 -12.22 7.47 16.09
CA GLY A 170 -11.77 6.23 16.70
C GLY A 170 -12.89 5.22 16.94
N GLY A 171 -12.51 3.94 17.06
CA GLY A 171 -13.40 2.83 17.41
C GLY A 171 -13.84 1.97 16.23
N ARG A 172 -14.66 0.95 16.52
CA ARG A 172 -15.21 -0.01 15.53
C ARG A 172 -16.71 -0.22 15.79
N PRO A 173 -17.62 0.46 15.06
CA PRO A 173 -17.36 1.42 14.01
C PRO A 173 -16.77 2.74 14.54
N ALA A 174 -15.96 3.40 13.72
CA ALA A 174 -15.30 4.64 14.07
C ALA A 174 -16.31 5.79 14.17
N LYS A 175 -16.14 6.63 15.18
CA LYS A 175 -16.91 7.87 15.39
C LYS A 175 -15.96 9.00 15.71
N ARG A 176 -16.39 10.23 15.42
CA ARG A 176 -15.70 11.44 15.88
C ARG A 176 -15.52 11.38 17.40
N MET A 177 -14.28 11.46 17.86
CA MET A 177 -13.94 11.53 19.28
C MET A 177 -13.86 12.99 19.73
N ARG A 178 -13.02 13.77 19.04
CA ARG A 178 -12.73 15.17 19.36
C ARG A 178 -12.06 15.86 18.18
N LEU A 179 -11.78 17.15 18.33
CA LEU A 179 -10.82 17.84 17.48
C LEU A 179 -9.40 17.42 17.82
N LEU A 180 -8.53 17.47 16.83
CA LEU A 180 -7.09 17.38 17.01
C LEU A 180 -6.59 18.61 17.76
N THR A 181 -5.52 18.42 18.54
CA THR A 181 -4.76 19.54 19.09
C THR A 181 -3.82 20.11 18.03
N ASP A 182 -3.31 21.33 18.24
CA ASP A 182 -2.34 21.95 17.33
C ASP A 182 -1.07 21.09 17.19
N ASP A 183 -0.63 20.46 18.27
CA ASP A 183 0.51 19.53 18.27
C ASP A 183 0.24 18.29 17.41
N GLU A 184 -0.99 17.74 17.45
CA GLU A 184 -1.37 16.59 16.64
C GLU A 184 -1.47 16.96 15.16
N VAL A 185 -2.00 18.14 14.83
CA VAL A 185 -2.01 18.65 13.44
C VAL A 185 -0.57 18.83 12.94
N ALA A 186 0.30 19.47 13.73
CA ALA A 186 1.71 19.65 13.39
C ALA A 186 2.46 18.32 13.27
N PHE A 187 2.08 17.31 14.06
CA PHE A 187 2.69 15.98 14.01
C PHE A 187 2.43 15.27 12.68
N ILE A 188 1.28 15.47 12.03
CA ILE A 188 0.95 14.79 10.78
C ILE A 188 1.99 15.07 9.69
N LEU A 189 2.33 16.36 9.49
CA LEU A 189 3.32 16.74 8.49
C LEU A 189 4.73 16.27 8.88
N LYS A 190 5.12 16.45 10.14
CA LYS A 190 6.42 15.98 10.65
C LYS A 190 6.60 14.48 10.48
N SER A 191 5.54 13.70 10.67
CA SER A 191 5.56 12.25 10.45
C SER A 191 5.87 11.93 8.99
N ALA A 192 5.20 12.59 8.04
CA ALA A 192 5.47 12.39 6.62
C ALA A 192 6.91 12.78 6.22
N GLU A 193 7.39 13.95 6.68
CA GLU A 193 8.77 14.41 6.44
C GLU A 193 9.81 13.43 6.98
N PHE A 194 9.61 12.94 8.21
CA PHE A 194 10.48 11.92 8.80
C PHE A 194 10.58 10.65 7.94
N TYR A 195 9.44 10.16 7.44
CA TYR A 195 9.44 8.97 6.58
C TYR A 195 10.03 9.22 5.19
N GLN A 196 9.98 10.44 4.66
CA GLN A 196 10.69 10.81 3.42
C GLN A 196 12.21 10.69 3.59
N GLU A 197 12.75 11.22 4.70
CA GLU A 197 14.18 11.10 5.02
C GLU A 197 14.59 9.64 5.24
N LEU A 198 13.78 8.87 5.98
CA LEU A 198 14.07 7.47 6.25
C LEU A 198 14.01 6.64 4.96
N ALA A 199 13.03 6.88 4.11
CA ALA A 199 12.91 6.25 2.80
C ALA A 199 14.12 6.53 1.90
N ALA A 200 14.66 7.76 1.93
CA ALA A 200 15.88 8.09 1.20
C ALA A 200 17.09 7.27 1.68
N LYS A 201 17.24 7.05 3.00
CA LYS A 201 18.30 6.21 3.58
C LYS A 201 18.15 4.75 3.16
N HIS A 202 16.93 4.19 3.22
CA HIS A 202 16.67 2.81 2.76
C HIS A 202 16.96 2.65 1.26
N ARG A 203 16.52 3.62 0.44
CA ARG A 203 16.80 3.63 -1.00
C ARG A 203 18.30 3.61 -1.30
N HIS A 204 19.08 4.40 -0.57
CA HIS A 204 20.54 4.40 -0.70
C HIS A 204 21.19 3.09 -0.24
N ALA A 205 20.65 2.45 0.79
CA ALA A 205 21.18 1.17 1.27
C ALA A 205 20.93 -0.03 0.33
N MET A 206 20.04 0.10 -0.66
CA MET A 206 19.74 -0.95 -1.64
C MET A 206 20.31 -0.68 -3.05
N SER A 207 20.92 0.49 -3.26
CA SER A 207 21.64 0.82 -4.51
C SER A 207 23.07 0.29 -4.47
#